data_AF-A0AAW2PVG0-F1
#
_entry.id   AF-A0AAW2PVG0-F1
#
_cell.length_a   1.000
_cell.length_b   1.000
_cell.length_c   1.000
_cell.angle_alpha   90.00
_cell.angle_beta   90.00
_cell.angle_gamma   90.00
#
_symmetry.space_group_name_H-M   'P 1'
#
loop_
_entity.id
_entity.type
_entity.pdbx_description
1 polymer ?
#
loop_
_entity_poly.entity_id
_entity_poly.type
_entity_poly.pdbx_seq_one_letter_code
_entity_poly.pdbx_strand_id
1 'polypeptide(L)'
;MQSQDEIRNLPIDIAFSRLGEWLVDRKRIPGDWRKRMAAVRSKIATSFASLPKDIDPFFQTLDLEGIGYLEAKQVYEILLRSTPESRNIFGRLSGAAGDWEAIVHAYEKDHIFLGEAAQLMVQNVNYEIPYLKKQVQKSQQQLVELERKEADIKRNAALSAAKYAEACQELGLQGINVRSELLETAITSLPSTFGRVLETLGSDSVSRAIEFYSTFVKDAHTEKNKAPDPVLPNLIFVREKPPSLNVSASPEIFYAVSAQVCQDEPALDAGAANIAADGIDWDITLESSQIDWDIGTVETGDNGNGLGPYEIVNATDVLPNSPHKDGAETHQISENIEGPIAPDVSMSGISWDISVENPQVGGAEHASLLGTGTVFGSTYHYTRDEVTGINKDRSQLMETEYRNKILDDLFEVKAFLNQRLLELTNGETLSLQHQVQAVAPFVLQQYASDSIQAMLSDISLAISLLTNRKTRDLIMILNSKRFLDRLVSTLDEKKHHEVKLNEGLKDLYTKRLELQNSLSSSWPKQEAALVKTRELKKLCESTLSKQFDGRPVNIIGEINALLNSGLNV
;
A
#
# COMPACT_ATOMS: atom_id res chain seq x y z
N MET A 1 -3.85 59.16 60.11
CA MET A 1 -2.62 59.60 59.42
C MET A 1 -1.71 58.39 59.39
N GLN A 2 -1.49 57.78 58.22
CA GLN A 2 -0.52 56.70 58.09
C GLN A 2 0.87 57.25 58.45
N SER A 3 1.61 56.52 59.27
CA SER A 3 2.94 56.92 59.72
C SER A 3 3.85 57.07 58.49
N GLN A 4 4.72 58.09 58.45
CA GLN A 4 5.65 58.28 57.32
C GLN A 4 6.56 57.04 57.09
N ASP A 5 6.72 56.21 58.11
CA ASP A 5 7.44 54.94 58.06
C ASP A 5 6.66 53.84 57.31
N GLU A 6 5.32 53.80 57.41
CA GLU A 6 4.48 52.90 56.61
C GLU A 6 4.58 53.21 55.11
N ILE A 7 4.63 54.50 54.73
CA ILE A 7 4.77 54.93 53.33
C ILE A 7 6.16 54.61 52.78
N ARG A 8 7.20 54.64 53.62
CA ARG A 8 8.57 54.25 53.25
C ARG A 8 8.72 52.74 52.98
N ASN A 9 7.88 51.92 53.61
CA ASN A 9 7.92 50.45 53.48
C ASN A 9 7.09 49.88 52.33
N LEU A 10 6.29 50.69 51.63
CA LEU A 10 5.49 50.21 50.49
C LEU A 10 6.38 49.72 49.34
N PRO A 11 6.10 48.60 48.67
CA PRO A 11 6.91 48.15 47.53
C PRO A 11 6.89 49.16 46.37
N ILE A 12 8.00 49.23 45.63
CA ILE A 12 8.09 49.96 44.37
C ILE A 12 7.86 48.97 43.25
N ASP A 13 6.70 49.04 42.62
CA ASP A 13 6.39 48.22 41.46
C ASP A 13 6.70 48.97 40.16
N ILE A 14 7.47 48.34 39.28
CA ILE A 14 7.93 48.92 38.01
C ILE A 14 7.57 47.97 36.88
N ALA A 15 6.85 48.45 35.87
CA ALA A 15 6.57 47.66 34.67
C ALA A 15 7.87 47.38 33.89
N PHE A 16 8.14 46.11 33.55
CA PHE A 16 9.37 45.73 32.85
C PHE A 16 9.57 46.48 31.52
N SER A 17 8.48 46.72 30.77
CA SER A 17 8.47 47.42 29.49
C SER A 17 8.94 48.88 29.59
N ARG A 18 8.75 49.51 30.76
CA ARG A 18 9.11 50.91 31.02
C ARG A 18 10.31 51.05 31.95
N LEU A 19 10.96 49.95 32.33
CA LEU A 19 12.09 49.98 33.27
C LEU A 19 13.22 50.87 32.76
N GLY A 20 13.57 50.79 31.48
CA GLY A 20 14.63 51.61 30.88
C GLY A 20 14.33 53.11 30.94
N GLU A 21 13.11 53.53 30.61
CA GLU A 21 12.67 54.94 30.71
C GLU A 21 12.69 55.40 32.16
N TRP A 22 12.11 54.60 33.06
CA TRP A 22 12.00 54.90 34.48
C TRP A 22 13.38 55.11 35.13
N LEU A 23 14.38 54.31 34.73
CA LEU A 23 15.76 54.45 35.20
C LEU A 23 16.39 55.79 34.77
N VAL A 24 16.12 56.25 33.55
CA VAL A 24 16.63 57.54 33.04
C VAL A 24 15.90 58.71 33.69
N ASP A 25 14.56 58.67 33.75
CA ASP A 25 13.72 59.74 34.31
C ASP A 25 14.06 60.02 35.78
N ARG A 26 14.36 58.97 36.54
CA ARG A 26 14.77 59.07 37.94
C ARG A 26 16.27 59.27 38.14
N LYS A 27 17.02 59.51 37.06
CA LYS A 27 18.47 59.72 37.05
C LYS A 27 19.26 58.58 37.73
N ARG A 28 18.76 57.35 37.63
CA ARG A 28 19.44 56.14 38.11
C ARG A 28 20.49 55.64 37.12
N ILE A 29 20.26 55.90 35.83
CA ILE A 29 21.26 55.73 34.77
C ILE A 29 21.38 57.04 33.95
N PRO A 30 22.53 57.30 33.32
CA PRO A 30 22.72 58.46 32.45
C PRO A 30 21.81 58.40 31.22
N GLY A 31 21.36 59.54 30.69
CA GLY A 31 20.58 59.58 29.44
C GLY A 31 21.37 59.07 28.21
N ASP A 32 22.70 59.13 28.26
CA ASP A 32 23.63 58.65 27.24
C ASP A 32 24.10 57.19 27.47
N TRP A 33 23.44 56.43 28.36
CA TRP A 33 23.86 55.07 28.73
C TRP A 33 24.06 54.13 27.52
N ARG A 34 23.27 54.26 26.45
CA ARG A 34 23.42 53.46 25.22
C ARG A 34 24.75 53.70 24.52
N LYS A 35 25.22 54.96 24.46
CA LYS A 35 26.53 55.30 23.88
C LYS A 35 27.66 54.73 24.73
N ARG A 36 27.52 54.79 26.06
CA ARG A 36 28.49 54.21 27.00
C ARG A 36 28.52 52.69 26.90
N MET A 37 27.36 52.04 26.78
CA MET A 37 27.24 50.60 26.54
C MET A 37 27.93 50.19 25.23
N ALA A 38 27.78 50.95 24.14
CA ALA A 38 28.49 50.68 22.88
C ALA A 38 30.02 50.75 23.06
N ALA A 39 30.52 51.70 23.85
CA ALA A 39 31.95 51.76 24.19
C ALA A 39 32.40 50.54 25.02
N VAL A 40 31.57 50.04 25.93
CA VAL A 40 31.84 48.80 26.68
C VAL A 40 31.84 47.58 25.76
N ARG A 41 30.87 47.47 24.85
CA ARG A 41 30.81 46.41 23.81
C ARG A 41 32.06 46.39 22.94
N SER A 42 32.58 47.55 22.55
CA SER A 42 33.85 47.64 21.81
C SER A 42 35.05 47.12 22.62
N LYS A 43 35.07 47.34 23.94
CA LYS A 43 36.11 46.80 24.82
C LYS A 43 35.97 45.28 24.96
N ILE A 44 34.74 44.78 25.12
CA ILE A 44 34.46 43.33 25.15
C ILE A 44 34.98 42.67 23.88
N ALA A 45 34.69 43.22 22.69
CA ALA A 45 35.19 42.66 21.42
C ALA A 45 36.73 42.58 21.36
N THR A 46 37.42 43.58 21.92
CA THR A 46 38.89 43.60 21.98
C THR A 46 39.42 42.55 22.96
N SER A 47 38.85 42.50 24.17
CA SER A 47 39.28 41.59 25.25
C SER A 47 38.82 40.14 25.05
N PHE A 48 37.80 39.91 24.22
CA PHE A 48 37.33 38.58 23.84
C PHE A 48 38.31 37.89 22.88
N ALA A 49 38.95 38.65 21.98
CA ALA A 49 39.97 38.12 21.07
C ALA A 49 41.21 37.59 21.82
N SER A 50 41.53 38.17 22.97
CA SER A 50 42.64 37.76 23.84
C SER A 50 42.22 36.82 24.98
N LEU A 51 40.97 36.35 25.01
CA LEU A 51 40.46 35.50 26.08
C LEU A 51 41.06 34.08 26.00
N PRO A 52 41.71 33.56 27.06
CA PRO A 52 42.26 32.21 27.05
C PRO A 52 41.15 31.17 27.17
N LYS A 53 40.85 30.46 26.07
CA LYS A 53 39.72 29.50 25.97
C LYS A 53 39.92 28.18 26.72
N ASP A 54 41.14 27.90 27.15
CA ASP A 54 41.53 26.62 27.77
C ASP A 54 41.31 26.58 29.30
N ILE A 55 40.99 27.73 29.90
CA ILE A 55 40.87 27.88 31.36
C ILE A 55 39.55 27.30 31.89
N ASP A 56 38.44 27.50 31.17
CA ASP A 56 37.12 27.06 31.63
C ASP A 56 36.23 26.69 30.42
N PRO A 57 35.48 25.56 30.48
CA PRO A 57 34.55 25.17 29.42
C PRO A 57 33.52 26.26 29.06
N PHE A 58 33.16 27.13 30.01
CA PHE A 58 32.26 28.26 29.77
C PHE A 58 32.75 29.17 28.65
N PHE A 59 34.07 29.41 28.54
CA PHE A 59 34.64 30.29 27.51
C PHE A 59 34.45 29.74 26.09
N GLN A 60 34.25 28.44 25.94
CA GLN A 60 33.98 27.80 24.64
C GLN A 60 32.51 27.93 24.22
N THR A 61 31.62 28.22 25.17
CA THR A 61 30.18 28.41 24.93
C THR A 61 29.78 29.86 24.71
N LEU A 62 30.71 30.81 24.92
CA LEU A 62 30.44 32.24 24.77
C LEU A 62 30.40 32.67 23.30
N ASP A 63 29.36 33.42 22.97
CA ASP A 63 29.23 34.14 21.70
C ASP A 63 29.37 35.65 21.96
N LEU A 64 30.11 36.36 21.12
CA LEU A 64 30.45 37.77 21.29
C LEU A 64 29.21 38.67 21.44
N GLU A 65 28.14 38.35 20.70
CA GLU A 65 26.87 39.09 20.77
C GLU A 65 26.12 38.85 22.08
N GLY A 66 26.32 37.68 22.69
CA GLY A 66 25.68 37.22 23.92
C GLY A 66 26.32 37.73 25.21
N ILE A 67 27.53 38.29 25.16
CA ILE A 67 28.26 38.79 26.32
C ILE A 67 27.67 40.13 26.79
N GLY A 68 26.87 40.09 27.84
CA GLY A 68 26.41 41.26 28.59
C GLY A 68 27.09 41.37 29.95
N TYR A 69 26.53 42.18 30.85
CA TYR A 69 27.07 42.35 32.20
C TYR A 69 27.21 41.03 32.99
N LEU A 70 26.21 40.15 32.95
CA LEU A 70 26.24 38.89 33.71
C LEU A 70 27.38 37.99 33.23
N GLU A 71 27.52 37.82 31.92
CA GLU A 71 28.58 37.02 31.33
C GLU A 71 29.95 37.67 31.56
N ALA A 72 30.08 39.00 31.41
CA ALA A 72 31.34 39.70 31.66
C ALA A 72 31.79 39.56 33.12
N LYS A 73 30.84 39.60 34.07
CA LYS A 73 31.13 39.37 35.49
C LYS A 73 31.57 37.94 35.76
N GLN A 74 30.89 36.95 35.16
CA GLN A 74 31.28 35.55 35.28
C GLN A 74 32.67 35.29 34.68
N VAL A 75 32.98 35.89 33.52
CA VAL A 75 34.32 35.82 32.91
C VAL A 75 35.37 36.39 33.85
N TYR A 76 35.13 37.57 34.43
CA TYR A 76 36.04 38.17 35.40
C TYR A 76 36.25 37.27 36.64
N GLU A 77 35.18 36.74 37.22
CA GLU A 77 35.26 35.85 38.40
C GLU A 77 36.04 34.56 38.12
N ILE A 78 35.86 33.96 36.94
CA ILE A 78 36.62 32.78 36.51
C ILE A 78 38.11 33.14 36.37
N LEU A 79 38.42 34.22 35.66
CA LEU A 79 39.81 34.69 35.46
C LEU A 79 40.49 35.06 36.78
N LEU A 80 39.76 35.65 37.72
CA LEU A 80 40.27 35.99 39.04
C LEU A 80 40.65 34.74 39.84
N ARG A 81 39.84 33.67 39.74
CA ARG A 81 40.10 32.39 40.41
C ARG A 81 41.25 31.60 39.78
N SER A 82 41.42 31.69 38.46
CA SER A 82 42.38 30.87 37.70
C SER A 82 43.78 31.46 37.62
N THR A 83 43.95 32.77 37.81
CA THR A 83 45.23 33.46 37.58
C THR A 83 45.86 33.85 38.92
N PRO A 84 47.13 33.50 39.21
CA PRO A 84 47.83 34.05 40.37
C PRO A 84 47.89 35.57 40.24
N GLU A 85 47.57 36.32 41.31
CA GLU A 85 47.42 37.78 41.29
C GLU A 85 48.67 38.51 40.78
N SER A 86 48.79 38.65 39.46
CA SER A 86 49.79 39.51 38.86
C SER A 86 49.23 40.93 38.88
N ARG A 87 49.70 41.74 39.81
CA ARG A 87 49.31 43.14 39.92
C ARG A 87 50.32 44.02 39.19
N ASN A 88 49.82 44.95 38.39
CA ASN A 88 50.63 45.96 37.74
C ASN A 88 51.14 46.97 38.78
N ILE A 89 52.10 47.83 38.42
CA ILE A 89 52.83 48.77 39.31
C ILE A 89 51.92 49.75 40.09
N PHE A 90 50.63 49.84 39.72
CA PHE A 90 49.59 50.65 40.35
C PHE A 90 48.59 49.83 41.19
N GLY A 91 48.90 48.56 41.49
CA GLY A 91 48.07 47.69 42.31
C GLY A 91 46.82 47.11 41.62
N ARG A 92 46.65 47.36 40.31
CA ARG A 92 45.55 46.79 39.49
C ARG A 92 45.91 45.40 38.98
N LEU A 93 44.92 44.53 38.75
CA LEU A 93 45.15 43.24 38.09
C LEU A 93 45.73 43.46 36.69
N SER A 94 46.70 42.63 36.31
CA SER A 94 47.39 42.68 35.01
C SER A 94 46.93 41.53 34.10
N GLY A 95 46.99 41.73 32.79
CA GLY A 95 46.55 40.76 31.78
C GLY A 95 45.04 40.69 31.61
N ALA A 96 44.54 39.55 31.10
CA ALA A 96 43.12 39.37 30.78
C ALA A 96 42.20 39.65 31.99
N ALA A 97 42.58 39.24 33.20
CA ALA A 97 41.79 39.52 34.41
C ALA A 97 41.59 41.03 34.65
N GLY A 98 42.62 41.86 34.39
CA GLY A 98 42.54 43.32 34.51
C GLY A 98 41.69 43.98 33.42
N ASP A 99 41.74 43.44 32.19
CA ASP A 99 40.91 43.92 31.09
C ASP A 99 39.41 43.67 31.36
N TRP A 100 39.07 42.48 31.84
CA TRP A 100 37.70 42.11 32.21
C TRP A 100 37.23 42.81 33.50
N GLU A 101 38.12 43.08 34.46
CA GLU A 101 37.83 43.96 35.61
C GLU A 101 37.43 45.36 35.14
N ALA A 102 38.18 45.93 34.19
CA ALA A 102 37.89 47.25 33.65
C ALA A 102 36.56 47.29 32.87
N ILE A 103 36.17 46.18 32.22
CA ILE A 103 34.86 46.03 31.57
C ILE A 103 33.74 45.99 32.60
N VAL A 104 33.86 45.16 33.65
CA VAL A 104 32.88 45.06 34.73
C VAL A 104 32.71 46.40 35.44
N HIS A 105 33.81 47.07 35.78
CA HIS A 105 33.75 48.42 36.36
C HIS A 105 33.14 49.46 35.43
N ALA A 106 33.33 49.34 34.11
CA ALA A 106 32.68 50.25 33.17
C ALA A 106 31.17 50.04 33.11
N TYR A 107 30.67 48.82 33.30
CA TYR A 107 29.25 48.53 33.46
C TYR A 107 28.69 49.06 34.78
N GLU A 108 29.41 48.85 35.89
CA GLU A 108 28.98 49.23 37.24
C GLU A 108 29.03 50.74 37.46
N LYS A 109 29.96 51.43 36.80
CA LYS A 109 30.02 52.88 36.79
C LYS A 109 28.71 53.45 36.22
N ASP A 110 28.06 54.29 37.04
CA ASP A 110 26.75 54.88 36.72
C ASP A 110 25.64 53.85 36.45
N HIS A 111 25.81 52.59 36.90
CA HIS A 111 24.85 51.49 36.79
C HIS A 111 24.34 51.21 35.35
N ILE A 112 25.21 51.34 34.35
CA ILE A 112 24.87 51.15 32.93
C ILE A 112 24.29 49.74 32.68
N PHE A 113 24.73 48.74 33.45
CA PHE A 113 24.18 47.38 33.39
C PHE A 113 22.67 47.30 33.62
N LEU A 114 22.07 48.22 34.41
CA LEU A 114 20.62 48.24 34.61
C LEU A 114 19.87 48.61 33.32
N GLY A 115 20.46 49.49 32.50
CA GLY A 115 19.93 49.85 31.19
C GLY A 115 19.98 48.68 30.20
N GLU A 116 21.10 47.96 30.15
CA GLU A 116 21.25 46.75 29.33
C GLU A 116 20.30 45.63 29.80
N ALA A 117 20.20 45.40 31.11
CA ALA A 117 19.28 44.42 31.69
C ALA A 117 17.82 44.73 31.36
N ALA A 118 17.40 45.99 31.46
CA ALA A 118 16.06 46.43 31.09
C ALA A 118 15.78 46.18 29.59
N GLN A 119 16.74 46.49 28.71
CA GLN A 119 16.62 46.25 27.28
C GLN A 119 16.52 44.75 26.95
N LEU A 120 17.40 43.92 27.52
CA LEU A 120 17.41 42.47 27.31
C LEU A 120 16.15 41.80 27.83
N MET A 121 15.66 42.21 29.00
CA MET A 121 14.39 41.71 29.54
C MET A 121 13.22 41.99 28.59
N VAL A 122 13.15 43.20 28.01
CA VAL A 122 12.09 43.55 27.05
C VAL A 122 12.21 42.70 25.79
N GLN A 123 13.43 42.52 25.26
CA GLN A 123 13.66 41.68 24.08
C GLN A 123 13.26 40.23 24.34
N ASN A 124 13.69 39.66 25.47
CA ASN A 124 13.42 38.26 25.81
C ASN A 124 11.93 37.99 26.01
N VAL A 125 11.25 38.87 26.76
CA VAL A 125 9.84 38.70 27.12
C VAL A 125 8.93 38.91 25.90
N ASN A 126 9.23 39.90 25.05
CA ASN A 126 8.34 40.24 23.93
C ASN A 126 8.61 39.43 22.66
N TYR A 127 9.85 38.94 22.45
CA TYR A 127 10.24 38.35 21.17
C TYR A 127 10.88 36.96 21.32
N GLU A 128 12.01 36.84 22.02
CA GLU A 128 12.81 35.61 22.02
C GLU A 128 12.08 34.42 22.66
N ILE A 129 11.59 34.58 23.89
CA ILE A 129 10.92 33.48 24.62
C ILE A 129 9.62 33.08 23.92
N PRO A 130 8.73 34.00 23.48
CA PRO A 130 7.55 33.64 22.71
C PRO A 130 7.87 32.91 21.40
N TYR A 131 8.90 33.36 20.67
CA TYR A 131 9.34 32.74 19.42
C TYR A 131 9.82 31.31 19.65
N LEU A 132 10.75 31.11 20.61
CA LEU A 132 11.29 29.80 20.95
C LEU A 132 10.21 28.87 21.49
N LYS A 133 9.31 29.37 22.35
CA LYS A 133 8.16 28.60 22.85
C LYS A 133 7.26 28.13 21.72
N LYS A 134 6.95 29.00 20.75
CA LYS A 134 6.13 28.63 19.58
C LYS A 134 6.84 27.60 18.71
N GLN A 135 8.16 27.72 18.53
CA GLN A 135 8.96 26.76 17.79
C GLN A 135 8.94 25.38 18.45
N VAL A 136 9.19 25.32 19.77
CA VAL A 136 9.13 24.09 20.57
C VAL A 136 7.75 23.45 20.51
N GLN A 137 6.68 24.22 20.72
CA GLN A 137 5.31 23.73 20.64
C GLN A 137 4.97 23.18 19.25
N LYS A 138 5.39 23.85 18.18
CA LYS A 138 5.18 23.39 16.81
C LYS A 138 5.90 22.06 16.55
N SER A 139 7.17 21.95 16.93
CA SER A 139 7.94 20.70 16.78
C SER A 139 7.31 19.57 17.57
N GLN A 140 6.82 19.84 18.79
CA GLN A 140 6.17 18.82 19.62
C GLN A 140 4.82 18.37 19.06
N GLN A 141 4.01 19.29 18.54
CA GLN A 141 2.77 18.95 17.82
C GLN A 141 3.05 18.11 16.57
N GLN A 142 4.10 18.45 15.81
CA GLN A 142 4.51 17.67 14.64
C GLN A 142 4.97 16.26 15.03
N LEU A 143 5.69 16.10 16.15
CA LEU A 143 6.09 14.79 16.65
C LEU A 143 4.88 13.91 17.00
N VAL A 144 3.90 14.44 17.74
CA VAL A 144 2.68 13.69 18.09
C VAL A 144 1.90 13.27 16.84
N GLU A 145 1.80 14.15 15.85
CA GLU A 145 1.13 13.82 14.58
C GLU A 145 1.90 12.78 13.76
N LEU A 146 3.25 12.82 13.78
CA LEU A 146 4.07 11.78 13.15
C LEU A 146 3.93 10.44 13.86
N GLU A 147 3.86 10.40 15.19
CA GLU A 147 3.63 9.17 15.96
C GLU A 147 2.28 8.53 15.62
N ARG A 148 1.23 9.35 15.51
CA ARG A 148 -0.10 8.90 15.07
C ARG A 148 -0.04 8.29 13.66
N LYS A 149 0.57 9.00 12.71
CA LYS A 149 0.75 8.53 11.32
C LYS A 149 1.58 7.25 11.24
N GLU A 150 2.63 7.14 12.06
CA GLU A 150 3.47 5.95 12.13
C GLU A 150 2.66 4.73 12.60
N ALA A 151 1.82 4.90 13.62
CA ALA A 151 0.94 3.83 14.11
C ALA A 151 -0.07 3.39 13.04
N ASP A 152 -0.67 4.34 12.31
CA ASP A 152 -1.63 4.05 11.23
C ASP A 152 -0.96 3.31 10.06
N ILE A 153 0.22 3.76 9.63
CA ILE A 153 0.96 3.10 8.54
C ILE A 153 1.43 1.71 8.97
N LYS A 154 1.90 1.52 10.21
CA LYS A 154 2.24 0.19 10.73
C LYS A 154 1.06 -0.75 10.72
N ARG A 155 -0.12 -0.27 11.13
CA ARG A 155 -1.36 -1.05 11.06
C ARG A 155 -1.69 -1.44 9.62
N ASN A 156 -1.61 -0.49 8.69
CA ASN A 156 -1.89 -0.74 7.28
C ASN A 156 -0.87 -1.70 6.65
N ALA A 157 0.41 -1.60 7.00
CA ALA A 157 1.45 -2.50 6.54
C ALA A 157 1.18 -3.94 7.02
N ALA A 158 0.82 -4.12 8.30
CA ALA A 158 0.44 -5.42 8.84
C ALA A 158 -0.81 -6.00 8.16
N LEU A 159 -1.81 -5.16 7.86
CA LEU A 159 -3.00 -5.58 7.12
C LEU A 159 -2.67 -5.99 5.68
N SER A 160 -1.78 -5.27 4.99
CA SER A 160 -1.30 -5.63 3.66
C SER A 160 -0.51 -6.94 3.67
N ALA A 161 0.38 -7.13 4.63
CA ALA A 161 1.14 -8.36 4.82
C ALA A 161 0.21 -9.56 5.05
N ALA A 162 -0.81 -9.40 5.91
CA ALA A 162 -1.81 -10.44 6.16
C ALA A 162 -2.61 -10.80 4.91
N LYS A 163 -3.05 -9.81 4.12
CA LYS A 163 -3.76 -10.04 2.84
C LYS A 163 -2.89 -10.74 1.80
N TYR A 164 -1.58 -10.48 1.79
CA TYR A 164 -0.65 -11.21 0.93
C TYR A 164 -0.49 -12.66 1.40
N ALA A 165 -0.28 -12.89 2.70
CA ALA A 165 -0.15 -14.22 3.28
C ALA A 165 -1.42 -15.08 3.06
N GLU A 166 -2.60 -14.50 3.25
CA GLU A 166 -3.89 -15.16 2.97
C GLU A 166 -3.99 -15.56 1.48
N ALA A 167 -3.65 -14.66 0.57
CA ALA A 167 -3.67 -14.94 -0.87
C ALA A 167 -2.65 -16.04 -1.26
N CYS A 168 -1.48 -16.08 -0.62
CA CYS A 168 -0.52 -17.17 -0.79
C CYS A 168 -1.08 -18.49 -0.25
N GLN A 169 -1.72 -18.47 0.93
CA GLN A 169 -2.29 -19.66 1.56
C GLN A 169 -3.45 -20.25 0.75
N GLU A 170 -4.33 -19.43 0.16
CA GLU A 170 -5.41 -19.89 -0.72
C GLU A 170 -4.89 -20.68 -1.93
N LEU A 171 -3.68 -20.34 -2.39
CA LEU A 171 -2.99 -20.96 -3.51
C LEU A 171 -2.01 -22.06 -3.07
N GLY A 172 -1.84 -22.30 -1.77
CA GLY A 172 -0.92 -23.30 -1.22
C GLY A 172 0.56 -22.92 -1.32
N LEU A 173 0.87 -21.62 -1.38
CA LEU A 173 2.21 -21.08 -1.57
C LEU A 173 2.84 -20.64 -0.23
N GLN A 174 4.17 -20.69 -0.17
CA GLN A 174 4.99 -20.11 0.91
C GLN A 174 5.25 -18.61 0.68
N GLY A 175 5.30 -18.16 -0.57
CA GLY A 175 5.45 -16.73 -0.92
C GLY A 175 6.90 -16.24 -1.05
N ILE A 176 7.86 -17.16 -1.24
CA ILE A 176 9.28 -16.86 -1.44
C ILE A 176 9.53 -16.53 -2.92
N ASN A 177 9.24 -17.48 -3.81
CA ASN A 177 9.25 -17.32 -5.25
C ASN A 177 7.90 -17.78 -5.82
N VAL A 178 6.96 -16.83 -5.85
CA VAL A 178 5.56 -17.05 -6.25
C VAL A 178 5.47 -17.77 -7.61
N ARG A 179 6.31 -17.40 -8.58
CA ARG A 179 6.28 -17.98 -9.93
C ARG A 179 6.67 -19.47 -9.91
N SER A 180 7.78 -19.81 -9.28
CA SER A 180 8.27 -21.19 -9.21
C SER A 180 7.35 -22.07 -8.37
N GLU A 181 6.86 -21.55 -7.24
CA GLU A 181 5.95 -22.27 -6.34
C GLU A 181 4.60 -22.57 -7.00
N LEU A 182 4.05 -21.64 -7.79
CA LEU A 182 2.81 -21.86 -8.56
C LEU A 182 2.99 -23.00 -9.57
N LEU A 183 4.13 -23.05 -10.26
CA LEU A 183 4.43 -24.10 -11.22
C LEU A 183 4.63 -25.46 -10.55
N GLU A 184 5.39 -25.51 -9.46
CA GLU A 184 5.61 -26.73 -8.67
C GLU A 184 4.30 -27.27 -8.10
N THR A 185 3.45 -26.39 -7.57
CA THR A 185 2.14 -26.75 -7.04
C THR A 185 1.25 -27.33 -8.14
N ALA A 186 1.23 -26.71 -9.32
CA ALA A 186 0.46 -27.23 -10.46
C ALA A 186 0.99 -28.58 -10.96
N ILE A 187 2.31 -28.76 -11.07
CA ILE A 187 2.92 -30.03 -11.53
C ILE A 187 2.69 -31.16 -10.51
N THR A 188 2.72 -30.86 -9.20
CA THR A 188 2.59 -31.88 -8.16
C THR A 188 1.14 -32.27 -7.89
N SER A 189 0.21 -31.30 -7.89
CA SER A 189 -1.19 -31.54 -7.53
C SER A 189 -2.03 -32.11 -8.68
N LEU A 190 -1.81 -31.67 -9.92
CA LEU A 190 -2.64 -32.07 -11.06
C LEU A 190 -2.65 -33.59 -11.33
N PRO A 191 -1.51 -34.31 -11.34
CA PRO A 191 -1.51 -35.76 -11.55
C PRO A 191 -2.41 -36.52 -10.57
N SER A 192 -2.44 -36.11 -9.29
CA SER A 192 -3.33 -36.71 -8.28
C SER A 192 -4.81 -36.42 -8.58
N THR A 193 -5.14 -35.20 -9.03
CA THR A 193 -6.52 -34.86 -9.42
C THR A 193 -6.96 -35.60 -10.67
N PHE A 194 -6.09 -35.75 -11.67
CA PHE A 194 -6.34 -36.55 -12.86
C PHE A 194 -6.49 -38.03 -12.52
N GLY A 195 -5.68 -38.56 -11.61
CA GLY A 195 -5.83 -39.93 -11.09
C GLY A 195 -7.21 -40.15 -10.48
N ARG A 196 -7.69 -39.23 -9.64
CA ARG A 196 -9.05 -39.29 -9.05
C ARG A 196 -10.15 -39.20 -10.09
N VAL A 197 -9.98 -38.37 -11.12
CA VAL A 197 -10.92 -38.30 -12.26
C VAL A 197 -11.00 -39.65 -12.95
N LEU A 198 -9.85 -40.24 -13.32
CA LEU A 198 -9.80 -41.52 -14.01
C LEU A 198 -10.33 -42.68 -13.16
N GLU A 199 -10.05 -42.68 -11.85
CA GLU A 199 -10.62 -43.65 -10.91
C GLU A 199 -12.14 -43.55 -10.86
N THR A 200 -12.69 -42.34 -10.80
CA THR A 200 -14.15 -42.12 -10.80
C THR A 200 -14.78 -42.58 -12.12
N LEU A 201 -14.19 -42.20 -13.26
CA LEU A 201 -14.64 -42.62 -14.59
C LEU A 201 -14.49 -44.15 -14.80
N GLY A 202 -13.52 -44.77 -14.14
CA GLY A 202 -13.27 -46.20 -14.15
C GLY A 202 -14.24 -47.03 -13.30
N SER A 203 -15.00 -46.40 -12.41
CA SER A 203 -15.88 -47.07 -11.45
C SER A 203 -16.93 -47.98 -12.11
N ASP A 204 -17.31 -49.05 -11.41
CA ASP A 204 -18.37 -49.98 -11.84
C ASP A 204 -19.73 -49.28 -12.03
N SER A 205 -19.94 -48.19 -11.29
CA SER A 205 -21.13 -47.35 -11.38
C SER A 205 -21.24 -46.66 -12.73
N VAL A 206 -20.17 -46.01 -13.18
CA VAL A 206 -20.10 -45.38 -14.51
C VAL A 206 -20.18 -46.43 -15.61
N SER A 207 -19.58 -47.61 -15.41
CA SER A 207 -19.70 -48.74 -16.35
C SER A 207 -21.14 -49.19 -16.55
N ARG A 208 -21.87 -49.40 -15.43
CA ARG A 208 -23.27 -49.81 -15.45
C ARG A 208 -24.15 -48.73 -16.07
N ALA A 209 -23.84 -47.46 -15.86
CA ALA A 209 -24.56 -46.35 -16.46
C ALA A 209 -24.41 -46.31 -18.00
N ILE A 210 -23.18 -46.51 -18.50
CA ILE A 210 -22.90 -46.61 -19.94
C ILE A 210 -23.64 -47.79 -20.55
N GLU A 211 -23.57 -48.97 -19.91
CA GLU A 211 -24.25 -50.17 -20.39
C GLU A 211 -25.77 -49.99 -20.39
N PHE A 212 -26.33 -49.41 -19.33
CA PHE A 212 -27.75 -49.16 -19.20
C PHE A 212 -28.24 -48.23 -20.31
N TYR A 213 -27.56 -47.10 -20.51
CA TYR A 213 -27.92 -46.14 -21.54
C TYR A 213 -27.74 -46.73 -22.96
N SER A 214 -26.63 -47.41 -23.22
CA SER A 214 -26.36 -48.05 -24.51
C SER A 214 -27.42 -49.10 -24.85
N THR A 215 -27.82 -49.92 -23.88
CA THR A 215 -28.84 -50.95 -24.08
C THR A 215 -30.20 -50.31 -24.30
N PHE A 216 -30.52 -49.23 -23.58
CA PHE A 216 -31.76 -48.49 -23.75
C PHE A 216 -31.87 -47.86 -25.15
N VAL A 217 -30.81 -47.20 -25.63
CA VAL A 217 -30.81 -46.58 -26.96
C VAL A 217 -30.92 -47.64 -28.06
N LYS A 218 -30.26 -48.79 -27.91
CA LYS A 218 -30.34 -49.93 -28.85
C LYS A 218 -31.77 -50.46 -28.97
N ASP A 219 -32.46 -50.62 -27.85
CA ASP A 219 -33.84 -51.12 -27.82
C ASP A 219 -34.84 -50.07 -28.35
N ALA A 220 -34.61 -48.78 -28.05
CA ALA A 220 -35.45 -47.69 -28.53
C ALA A 220 -35.31 -47.40 -30.04
N HIS A 221 -34.14 -47.69 -30.64
CA HIS A 221 -33.81 -47.36 -32.04
C HIS A 221 -33.72 -48.60 -32.95
N THR A 222 -34.53 -49.63 -32.72
CA THR A 222 -34.57 -50.84 -33.58
C THR A 222 -35.17 -50.57 -34.98
N GLU A 223 -34.53 -49.74 -35.80
CA GLU A 223 -34.74 -49.79 -37.25
C GLU A 223 -33.87 -50.90 -37.84
N LYS A 224 -34.54 -51.89 -38.45
CA LYS A 224 -33.93 -53.09 -39.03
C LYS A 224 -32.88 -52.70 -40.09
N ASN A 225 -31.62 -53.05 -39.84
CA ASN A 225 -30.46 -53.16 -40.77
C ASN A 225 -29.32 -52.13 -40.67
N LYS A 226 -29.21 -51.32 -39.61
CA LYS A 226 -27.94 -50.64 -39.29
C LYS A 226 -27.51 -50.94 -37.86
N ALA A 227 -26.21 -51.23 -37.67
CA ALA A 227 -25.65 -51.27 -36.33
C ALA A 227 -25.78 -49.87 -35.73
N PRO A 228 -26.35 -49.72 -34.52
CA PRO A 228 -26.47 -48.42 -33.88
C PRO A 228 -25.08 -47.85 -33.60
N ASP A 229 -24.89 -46.57 -33.90
CA ASP A 229 -23.65 -45.87 -33.60
C ASP A 229 -23.34 -45.96 -32.09
N PRO A 230 -22.06 -46.09 -31.69
CA PRO A 230 -21.70 -46.18 -30.28
C PRO A 230 -22.09 -44.90 -29.57
N VAL A 231 -22.94 -45.04 -28.56
CA VAL A 231 -23.34 -43.94 -27.68
C VAL A 231 -22.23 -43.70 -26.66
N LEU A 232 -21.98 -42.44 -26.29
CA LEU A 232 -20.92 -42.04 -25.35
C LEU A 232 -19.49 -42.46 -25.80
N PRO A 233 -19.09 -42.18 -27.05
CA PRO A 233 -17.84 -42.66 -27.59
C PRO A 233 -16.60 -42.14 -26.83
N ASN A 234 -16.65 -40.93 -26.27
CA ASN A 234 -15.53 -40.32 -25.56
C ASN A 234 -15.37 -40.92 -24.16
N LEU A 235 -16.49 -41.16 -23.47
CA LEU A 235 -16.49 -41.78 -22.15
C LEU A 235 -16.03 -43.25 -22.22
N ILE A 236 -16.43 -43.99 -23.25
CA ILE A 236 -15.92 -45.34 -23.53
C ILE A 236 -14.43 -45.29 -23.83
N PHE A 237 -14.00 -44.38 -24.71
CA PHE A 237 -12.60 -44.26 -25.12
C PHE A 237 -11.66 -43.96 -23.94
N VAL A 238 -12.02 -43.04 -23.05
CA VAL A 238 -11.21 -42.69 -21.87
C VAL A 238 -11.03 -43.88 -20.92
N ARG A 239 -12.03 -44.77 -20.83
CA ARG A 239 -11.96 -45.96 -19.97
C ARG A 239 -11.11 -47.07 -20.59
N GLU A 240 -11.23 -47.29 -21.90
CA GLU A 240 -10.43 -48.30 -22.61
C GLU A 240 -8.96 -47.89 -22.76
N LYS A 241 -8.72 -46.59 -22.97
CA LYS A 241 -7.40 -46.00 -23.17
C LYS A 241 -7.25 -44.76 -22.27
N PRO A 242 -6.94 -44.95 -20.98
CA PRO A 242 -6.77 -43.83 -20.06
C PRO A 242 -5.59 -42.94 -20.52
N PRO A 243 -5.77 -41.61 -20.53
CA PRO A 243 -4.69 -40.67 -20.87
C PRO A 243 -3.56 -40.73 -19.82
N SER A 244 -2.35 -40.31 -20.21
CA SER A 244 -1.22 -40.22 -19.28
C SER A 244 -1.53 -39.27 -18.11
N LEU A 245 -0.92 -39.50 -16.96
CA LEU A 245 -0.98 -38.59 -15.81
C LEU A 245 0.17 -37.56 -15.80
N ASN A 246 1.02 -37.61 -16.82
CA ASN A 246 2.19 -36.76 -16.94
C ASN A 246 1.78 -35.33 -17.22
N VAL A 247 2.24 -34.41 -16.37
CA VAL A 247 1.96 -32.99 -16.44
C VAL A 247 3.29 -32.25 -16.52
N SER A 248 3.42 -31.35 -17.50
CA SER A 248 4.57 -30.47 -17.64
C SER A 248 4.13 -29.04 -17.93
N ALA A 249 5.01 -28.06 -17.78
CA ALA A 249 4.74 -26.69 -18.26
C ALA A 249 4.88 -26.63 -19.79
N SER A 250 4.13 -25.73 -20.44
CA SER A 250 4.32 -25.50 -21.89
C SER A 250 5.74 -24.98 -22.16
N PRO A 251 6.32 -25.24 -23.35
CA PRO A 251 7.68 -24.80 -23.68
C PRO A 251 7.88 -23.30 -23.48
N GLU A 252 6.88 -22.48 -23.81
CA GLU A 252 6.89 -21.02 -23.63
C GLU A 252 7.08 -20.59 -22.16
N ILE A 253 6.53 -21.34 -21.22
CA ILE A 253 6.65 -21.09 -19.79
C ILE A 253 8.00 -21.59 -19.27
N PHE A 254 8.42 -22.77 -19.74
CA PHE A 254 9.71 -23.37 -19.37
C PHE A 254 10.90 -22.50 -19.80
N TYR A 255 10.87 -21.95 -21.03
CA TYR A 255 11.90 -21.01 -21.51
C TYR A 255 11.88 -19.68 -20.76
N ALA A 256 10.69 -19.18 -20.37
CA ALA A 256 10.59 -17.94 -19.60
C ALA A 256 11.19 -18.08 -18.19
N VAL A 257 10.96 -19.20 -17.51
CA VAL A 257 11.53 -19.46 -16.17
C VAL A 257 13.05 -19.65 -16.23
N SER A 258 13.54 -20.41 -17.23
CA SER A 258 14.98 -20.64 -17.40
C SER A 258 15.75 -19.38 -17.82
N ALA A 259 15.15 -18.49 -18.61
CA ALA A 259 15.73 -17.19 -18.92
C ALA A 259 15.80 -16.24 -17.71
N GLN A 260 14.86 -16.35 -16.78
CA GLN A 260 14.82 -15.54 -15.54
C GLN A 260 15.92 -15.96 -14.56
N VAL A 261 16.21 -17.26 -14.45
CA VAL A 261 17.27 -17.80 -13.57
C VAL A 261 18.68 -17.38 -14.02
N CYS A 262 18.90 -17.13 -15.32
CA CYS A 262 20.19 -16.67 -15.84
C CYS A 262 20.49 -15.17 -15.62
N GLN A 263 19.55 -14.38 -15.06
CA GLN A 263 19.73 -12.94 -14.82
C GLN A 263 20.09 -12.59 -13.36
N ASP A 264 20.09 -13.58 -12.44
CA ASP A 264 20.35 -13.39 -10.99
C ASP A 264 21.79 -13.79 -10.57
N GLU A 265 22.80 -13.52 -11.40
CA GLU A 265 24.23 -13.55 -10.98
C GLU A 265 24.70 -12.12 -10.63
N PRO A 266 25.36 -11.88 -9.48
CA PRO A 266 25.72 -10.53 -9.06
C PRO A 266 26.90 -10.04 -9.89
N ALA A 267 26.64 -9.18 -10.88
CA ALA A 267 27.69 -8.45 -11.57
C ALA A 267 28.32 -7.42 -10.62
N LEU A 268 29.53 -7.76 -10.15
CA LEU A 268 30.43 -6.84 -9.49
C LEU A 268 30.91 -5.74 -10.45
N ASP A 269 31.06 -4.57 -9.87
CA ASP A 269 31.53 -3.27 -10.35
C ASP A 269 32.63 -3.27 -11.43
N ALA A 270 32.39 -2.50 -12.49
CA ALA A 270 33.45 -1.85 -13.26
C ALA A 270 32.92 -0.52 -13.82
N GLY A 271 33.19 0.55 -13.08
CA GLY A 271 32.88 1.91 -13.50
C GLY A 271 33.54 2.33 -14.81
N ALA A 272 32.77 3.01 -15.66
CA ALA A 272 33.23 4.10 -16.50
C ALA A 272 32.06 5.03 -16.80
N ALA A 273 32.21 6.29 -16.42
CA ALA A 273 31.26 7.36 -16.62
C ALA A 273 30.95 7.60 -18.11
N ASN A 274 29.70 7.98 -18.41
CA ASN A 274 29.44 9.16 -19.22
C ASN A 274 28.00 9.68 -19.01
N ILE A 275 27.94 10.99 -18.80
CA ILE A 275 26.77 11.83 -18.63
C ILE A 275 26.16 12.13 -20.01
N ALA A 276 24.85 11.97 -20.17
CA ALA A 276 24.05 12.77 -21.08
C ALA A 276 22.58 12.83 -20.59
N ALA A 277 22.10 14.05 -20.40
CA ALA A 277 20.72 14.40 -20.09
C ALA A 277 19.76 14.02 -21.23
N ASP A 278 18.51 13.64 -20.92
CA ASP A 278 17.33 14.52 -21.08
C ASP A 278 16.02 13.75 -20.79
N GLY A 279 14.99 14.47 -20.36
CA GLY A 279 13.59 14.05 -20.52
C GLY A 279 12.92 13.38 -19.33
N ILE A 280 12.60 14.16 -18.29
CA ILE A 280 11.56 13.79 -17.32
C ILE A 280 10.20 14.02 -17.99
N ASP A 281 9.46 12.93 -18.24
CA ASP A 281 8.09 12.97 -18.74
C ASP A 281 7.10 13.07 -17.56
N TRP A 282 6.39 14.20 -17.48
CA TRP A 282 5.33 14.49 -16.51
C TRP A 282 3.99 14.61 -17.22
N ASP A 283 3.58 13.59 -17.97
CA ASP A 283 2.25 13.57 -18.58
C ASP A 283 1.17 13.21 -17.54
N ILE A 284 0.89 14.19 -16.68
CA ILE A 284 -0.33 14.29 -15.89
C ILE A 284 -1.39 14.90 -16.80
N THR A 285 -2.21 14.06 -17.44
CA THR A 285 -3.45 14.52 -18.06
C THR A 285 -4.53 14.62 -16.98
N LEU A 286 -4.79 15.85 -16.57
CA LEU A 286 -5.73 16.24 -15.54
C LEU A 286 -6.97 16.83 -16.24
N GLU A 287 -8.01 16.02 -16.42
CA GLU A 287 -9.32 16.56 -16.77
C GLU A 287 -10.44 15.75 -16.09
N SER A 288 -11.01 16.38 -15.05
CA SER A 288 -12.39 16.31 -14.51
C SER A 288 -13.08 14.94 -14.34
N SER A 289 -13.86 14.62 -13.30
CA SER A 289 -14.23 15.22 -12.02
C SER A 289 -15.27 14.27 -11.41
N GLN A 290 -14.99 13.61 -10.27
CA GLN A 290 -15.93 13.10 -9.24
C GLN A 290 -15.29 11.91 -8.52
N ILE A 291 -14.60 12.18 -7.42
CA ILE A 291 -14.33 11.16 -6.40
C ILE A 291 -15.33 11.44 -5.29
N ASP A 292 -16.34 10.60 -5.21
CA ASP A 292 -17.32 10.57 -4.12
C ASP A 292 -16.68 9.91 -2.90
N TRP A 293 -16.62 10.65 -1.79
CA TRP A 293 -16.05 10.23 -0.51
C TRP A 293 -17.14 10.18 0.54
N ASP A 294 -18.12 9.29 0.36
CA ASP A 294 -19.05 8.96 1.44
C ASP A 294 -18.56 7.71 2.20
N ILE A 295 -17.73 7.97 3.22
CA ILE A 295 -17.57 7.10 4.38
C ILE A 295 -18.44 7.68 5.50
N GLY A 296 -19.46 6.93 5.91
CA GLY A 296 -20.28 7.17 7.09
C GLY A 296 -20.85 5.87 7.66
N THR A 297 -20.16 5.33 8.68
CA THR A 297 -20.70 4.80 9.97
C THR A 297 -22.20 4.42 10.00
N VAL A 298 -22.68 3.22 10.41
CA VAL A 298 -22.48 2.44 11.64
C VAL A 298 -23.08 1.02 11.45
N GLU A 299 -22.45 0.07 12.15
CA GLU A 299 -22.88 -1.28 12.56
C GLU A 299 -24.37 -1.68 12.45
N THR A 300 -24.65 -2.92 12.02
CA THR A 300 -25.25 -3.98 12.87
C THR A 300 -24.99 -5.34 12.19
N GLY A 301 -24.55 -6.33 12.95
CA GLY A 301 -24.22 -7.65 12.43
C GLY A 301 -25.45 -8.48 12.02
N ASP A 302 -25.22 -9.42 11.11
CA ASP A 302 -25.82 -10.76 11.20
C ASP A 302 -24.98 -11.77 10.42
N ASN A 303 -24.84 -12.94 11.01
CA ASN A 303 -24.23 -14.12 10.41
C ASN A 303 -25.19 -14.69 9.36
N GLY A 304 -24.72 -14.97 8.15
CA GLY A 304 -25.53 -15.78 7.23
C GLY A 304 -24.97 -15.92 5.83
N ASN A 305 -24.36 -17.08 5.57
CA ASN A 305 -24.20 -17.64 4.23
C ASN A 305 -25.51 -17.56 3.43
N GLY A 306 -25.46 -17.24 2.13
CA GLY A 306 -26.59 -17.52 1.24
C GLY A 306 -26.55 -16.82 -0.10
N LEU A 307 -26.17 -17.55 -1.15
CA LEU A 307 -26.24 -17.15 -2.55
C LEU A 307 -27.70 -17.16 -3.07
N GLY A 308 -28.12 -16.07 -3.72
CA GLY A 308 -29.12 -16.01 -4.82
C GLY A 308 -30.61 -16.20 -4.49
N PRO A 309 -31.55 -15.93 -5.44
CA PRO A 309 -31.32 -15.74 -6.90
C PRO A 309 -31.99 -14.51 -7.55
N TYR A 310 -31.57 -14.27 -8.81
CA TYR A 310 -32.19 -13.39 -9.81
C TYR A 310 -33.55 -13.94 -10.27
N GLU A 311 -34.56 -13.06 -10.36
CA GLU A 311 -35.82 -13.31 -11.08
C GLU A 311 -35.92 -12.38 -12.30
N ILE A 312 -36.16 -12.99 -13.45
CA ILE A 312 -36.35 -12.37 -14.77
C ILE A 312 -37.83 -12.04 -14.92
N VAL A 313 -38.18 -10.77 -15.07
CA VAL A 313 -39.57 -10.32 -15.32
C VAL A 313 -39.78 -10.15 -16.83
N ASN A 314 -40.71 -10.94 -17.36
CA ASN A 314 -41.20 -10.90 -18.73
C ASN A 314 -42.12 -9.67 -18.92
N ALA A 315 -41.89 -8.89 -19.97
CA ALA A 315 -42.59 -7.64 -20.22
C ALA A 315 -43.79 -7.85 -21.15
N THR A 316 -44.97 -8.12 -20.59
CA THR A 316 -46.26 -7.74 -21.18
C THR A 316 -47.27 -7.62 -20.05
N ASP A 317 -47.64 -6.39 -19.72
CA ASP A 317 -48.96 -5.97 -19.20
C ASP A 317 -48.82 -4.63 -18.48
N VAL A 318 -48.95 -3.54 -19.24
CA VAL A 318 -49.15 -2.19 -18.72
C VAL A 318 -50.62 -1.85 -18.87
N LEU A 319 -51.30 -1.70 -17.73
CA LEU A 319 -52.64 -1.10 -17.62
C LEU A 319 -52.55 -0.01 -16.55
N PRO A 320 -52.66 1.29 -16.92
CA PRO A 320 -52.81 2.36 -15.94
C PRO A 320 -54.28 2.81 -15.87
N ASN A 321 -54.81 2.95 -14.66
CA ASN A 321 -56.07 3.64 -14.42
C ASN A 321 -55.97 4.56 -13.20
N SER A 322 -55.94 5.86 -13.46
CA SER A 322 -56.66 6.89 -12.68
C SER A 322 -56.56 8.26 -13.35
N PRO A 323 -57.51 9.18 -13.07
CA PRO A 323 -58.21 9.91 -14.12
C PRO A 323 -57.87 11.41 -14.10
N HIS A 324 -58.15 12.11 -15.20
CA HIS A 324 -58.91 13.37 -15.17
C HIS A 324 -59.26 13.87 -16.59
N LYS A 325 -60.48 14.40 -16.63
CA LYS A 325 -61.33 14.98 -17.68
C LYS A 325 -60.75 16.06 -18.63
N ASP A 326 -61.50 16.18 -19.75
CA ASP A 326 -61.77 17.33 -20.66
C ASP A 326 -61.02 17.25 -22.00
N GLY A 327 -61.60 17.44 -23.19
CA GLY A 327 -62.96 17.73 -23.64
C GLY A 327 -62.89 18.16 -25.12
N ALA A 328 -63.65 17.47 -25.98
CA ALA A 328 -64.29 17.91 -27.23
C ALA A 328 -63.48 18.36 -28.49
N GLU A 329 -64.01 17.90 -29.64
CA GLU A 329 -64.13 18.54 -30.97
C GLU A 329 -63.08 18.35 -32.10
N THR A 330 -63.41 17.38 -32.99
CA THR A 330 -63.60 17.45 -34.46
C THR A 330 -62.99 18.57 -35.33
N HIS A 331 -62.25 18.15 -36.38
CA HIS A 331 -62.41 18.39 -37.84
C HIS A 331 -61.03 18.37 -38.54
N GLN A 332 -60.70 17.39 -39.40
CA GLN A 332 -61.01 17.25 -40.84
C GLN A 332 -60.23 18.18 -41.80
N ILE A 333 -59.51 17.51 -42.73
CA ILE A 333 -59.32 17.80 -44.18
C ILE A 333 -57.99 18.45 -44.65
N SER A 334 -57.24 17.61 -45.40
CA SER A 334 -56.50 17.82 -46.68
C SER A 334 -55.36 18.87 -46.74
N GLU A 335 -54.32 18.82 -47.58
CA GLU A 335 -54.00 18.22 -48.91
C GLU A 335 -52.50 18.60 -49.15
N ASN A 336 -51.57 17.89 -49.81
CA ASN A 336 -51.42 17.50 -51.22
C ASN A 336 -50.07 16.74 -51.36
N ILE A 337 -50.01 15.52 -51.93
CA ILE A 337 -49.55 15.15 -53.30
C ILE A 337 -48.04 15.45 -53.53
N GLU A 338 -47.15 14.47 -53.73
CA GLU A 338 -46.88 13.80 -55.03
C GLU A 338 -46.04 12.50 -54.83
N GLY A 339 -46.36 11.39 -55.53
CA GLY A 339 -45.54 10.15 -55.56
C GLY A 339 -44.62 10.09 -56.80
N PRO A 340 -44.15 8.92 -57.29
CA PRO A 340 -43.99 7.57 -56.68
C PRO A 340 -42.60 6.93 -56.97
N ILE A 341 -42.31 5.74 -56.41
CA ILE A 341 -41.75 4.52 -57.08
C ILE A 341 -41.34 3.49 -55.99
N ALA A 342 -41.99 2.33 -56.01
CA ALA A 342 -41.60 1.05 -55.36
C ALA A 342 -40.88 0.17 -56.42
N PRO A 343 -40.25 -1.01 -56.16
CA PRO A 343 -40.65 -2.12 -55.27
C PRO A 343 -39.51 -2.62 -54.32
N ASP A 344 -39.78 -3.10 -53.11
CA ASP A 344 -40.25 -4.43 -52.67
C ASP A 344 -39.13 -5.49 -52.44
N VAL A 345 -39.35 -6.27 -51.37
CA VAL A 345 -38.86 -7.64 -51.09
C VAL A 345 -37.55 -7.88 -50.28
N SER A 346 -37.81 -8.31 -49.03
CA SER A 346 -37.25 -9.44 -48.25
C SER A 346 -35.91 -9.40 -47.50
N MET A 347 -36.11 -9.73 -46.21
CA MET A 347 -35.19 -10.35 -45.25
C MET A 347 -34.62 -11.69 -45.74
N SER A 348 -33.34 -11.94 -45.47
CA SER A 348 -32.80 -13.27 -45.11
C SER A 348 -31.41 -13.15 -44.50
N GLY A 349 -31.10 -14.10 -43.62
CA GLY A 349 -30.00 -14.10 -42.66
C GLY A 349 -28.59 -14.08 -43.23
N ILE A 350 -27.66 -13.66 -42.37
CA ILE A 350 -26.24 -13.55 -42.65
C ILE A 350 -25.54 -14.80 -42.09
N SER A 351 -25.01 -15.63 -43.00
CA SER A 351 -24.05 -16.70 -42.69
C SER A 351 -22.62 -16.17 -42.80
N TRP A 352 -21.74 -16.56 -41.88
CA TRP A 352 -20.31 -16.26 -41.95
C TRP A 352 -19.52 -17.52 -42.30
N ASP A 353 -19.32 -17.76 -43.60
CA ASP A 353 -18.30 -18.68 -44.13
C ASP A 353 -17.18 -17.84 -44.76
N ILE A 354 -15.95 -17.98 -44.29
CA ILE A 354 -14.75 -17.39 -44.90
C ILE A 354 -13.82 -18.53 -45.32
N SER A 355 -13.85 -18.82 -46.62
CA SER A 355 -12.85 -19.62 -47.33
C SER A 355 -11.63 -18.76 -47.65
N VAL A 356 -10.43 -19.28 -47.37
CA VAL A 356 -9.15 -18.63 -47.67
C VAL A 356 -8.65 -19.10 -49.03
N GLU A 357 -8.49 -18.15 -49.94
CA GLU A 357 -7.99 -18.34 -51.30
C GLU A 357 -6.49 -18.03 -51.35
N ASN A 358 -5.72 -18.93 -51.96
CA ASN A 358 -4.27 -18.88 -52.15
C ASN A 358 -3.95 -18.36 -53.56
N PRO A 359 -2.93 -17.50 -53.77
CA PRO A 359 -2.42 -17.26 -55.11
C PRO A 359 -0.97 -17.75 -55.33
N GLN A 360 -0.88 -18.73 -56.25
CA GLN A 360 0.01 -18.84 -57.45
C GLN A 360 1.55 -18.77 -57.28
N VAL A 361 2.46 -19.41 -58.06
CA VAL A 361 2.49 -20.41 -59.16
C VAL A 361 3.98 -20.74 -59.44
N GLY A 362 4.24 -21.97 -59.90
CA GLY A 362 5.39 -22.34 -60.76
C GLY A 362 6.45 -23.20 -60.08
N GLY A 363 6.85 -24.39 -60.55
CA GLY A 363 6.55 -25.16 -61.74
C GLY A 363 7.68 -26.19 -61.94
N ALA A 364 7.33 -27.37 -62.48
CA ALA A 364 8.19 -28.39 -63.10
C ALA A 364 8.91 -29.48 -62.25
N GLU A 365 8.36 -30.70 -62.37
CA GLU A 365 8.98 -31.90 -62.97
C GLU A 365 9.89 -32.84 -62.13
N HIS A 366 9.45 -34.11 -62.11
CA HIS A 366 10.17 -35.32 -61.70
C HIS A 366 11.42 -35.59 -62.56
N ALA A 367 12.51 -36.10 -61.95
CA ALA A 367 13.16 -37.34 -62.39
C ALA A 367 14.31 -37.78 -61.46
N SER A 368 14.36 -39.09 -61.27
CA SER A 368 15.30 -39.95 -60.54
C SER A 368 16.79 -39.68 -60.75
N LEU A 369 17.64 -40.07 -59.78
CA LEU A 369 18.82 -40.91 -60.03
C LEU A 369 19.32 -41.62 -58.75
N LEU A 370 19.70 -42.89 -58.95
CA LEU A 370 20.23 -43.86 -57.99
C LEU A 370 21.64 -43.53 -57.46
N GLY A 371 21.98 -44.09 -56.29
CA GLY A 371 23.20 -44.90 -56.23
C GLY A 371 24.16 -44.72 -55.04
N THR A 372 24.03 -45.62 -54.05
CA THR A 372 25.09 -46.46 -53.44
C THR A 372 26.20 -45.87 -52.55
N GLY A 373 26.42 -46.54 -51.40
CA GLY A 373 27.76 -46.82 -50.82
C GLY A 373 28.04 -46.18 -49.45
N THR A 374 27.62 -46.71 -48.30
CA THR A 374 28.30 -47.75 -47.47
C THR A 374 29.48 -47.25 -46.61
N VAL A 375 29.28 -47.19 -45.27
CA VAL A 375 30.19 -47.60 -44.13
C VAL A 375 31.52 -46.83 -43.97
N PHE A 376 32.01 -46.34 -42.82
CA PHE A 376 31.72 -46.38 -41.37
C PHE A 376 32.37 -45.12 -40.76
N GLY A 377 31.72 -44.45 -39.80
CA GLY A 377 32.32 -43.34 -39.06
C GLY A 377 32.22 -43.56 -37.55
N SER A 378 33.37 -43.79 -36.90
CA SER A 378 33.51 -43.67 -35.46
C SER A 378 33.55 -42.19 -35.06
N THR A 379 32.96 -41.90 -33.91
CA THR A 379 33.20 -40.77 -33.00
C THR A 379 32.06 -39.75 -32.92
N TYR A 380 31.47 -39.78 -31.73
CA TYR A 380 30.44 -38.94 -31.14
C TYR A 380 30.35 -37.50 -31.67
N HIS A 381 29.16 -37.15 -32.18
CA HIS A 381 28.72 -35.78 -32.40
C HIS A 381 27.23 -35.64 -32.05
N TYR A 382 26.92 -34.54 -31.37
CA TYR A 382 25.60 -34.03 -31.03
C TYR A 382 24.61 -34.04 -32.22
N THR A 383 23.46 -34.67 -32.02
CA THR A 383 22.19 -34.43 -32.74
C THR A 383 21.25 -33.83 -31.67
N ARG A 384 20.73 -32.59 -31.72
CA ARG A 384 19.98 -31.91 -32.79
C ARG A 384 19.02 -32.84 -33.51
N ASP A 385 18.29 -33.63 -32.72
CA ASP A 385 16.96 -34.14 -33.02
C ASP A 385 16.15 -34.06 -31.71
N GLU A 386 14.83 -33.99 -31.82
CA GLU A 386 13.82 -33.96 -30.72
C GLU A 386 13.42 -32.60 -30.14
N VAL A 387 12.84 -31.71 -30.96
CA VAL A 387 11.93 -30.65 -30.45
C VAL A 387 10.45 -31.02 -30.65
N THR A 388 10.15 -32.16 -31.28
CA THR A 388 8.78 -32.66 -31.52
C THR A 388 8.32 -33.74 -30.53
N GLY A 389 9.18 -34.21 -29.62
CA GLY A 389 8.87 -35.30 -28.67
C GLY A 389 8.17 -34.87 -27.37
N ILE A 390 8.34 -33.62 -26.92
CA ILE A 390 7.92 -33.19 -25.56
C ILE A 390 6.38 -33.13 -25.40
N ASN A 391 5.63 -32.93 -26.48
CA ASN A 391 4.17 -32.84 -26.41
C ASN A 391 3.46 -34.19 -26.37
N LYS A 392 4.14 -35.30 -26.71
CA LYS A 392 3.46 -36.60 -26.86
C LYS A 392 3.20 -37.31 -25.52
N ASP A 393 3.89 -36.88 -24.46
CA ASP A 393 3.74 -37.45 -23.12
C ASP A 393 2.79 -36.66 -22.21
N ARG A 394 2.32 -35.47 -22.61
CA ARG A 394 1.43 -34.65 -21.78
C ARG A 394 0.02 -35.26 -21.71
N SER A 395 -0.59 -35.19 -20.53
CA SER A 395 -1.97 -35.64 -20.35
C SER A 395 -2.92 -34.89 -21.28
N GLN A 396 -3.75 -35.63 -22.02
CA GLN A 396 -4.85 -35.07 -22.83
C GLN A 396 -5.88 -34.33 -21.97
N LEU A 397 -5.97 -34.63 -20.67
CA LEU A 397 -6.83 -33.91 -19.72
C LEU A 397 -6.40 -32.44 -19.52
N MET A 398 -5.21 -32.04 -19.96
CA MET A 398 -4.79 -30.63 -20.00
C MET A 398 -5.51 -29.85 -21.10
N GLU A 399 -6.01 -30.51 -22.13
CA GLU A 399 -6.70 -29.89 -23.27
C GLU A 399 -8.17 -29.63 -22.96
N THR A 400 -8.63 -28.41 -23.20
CA THR A 400 -10.02 -28.02 -22.92
C THR A 400 -11.01 -28.77 -23.80
N GLU A 401 -10.68 -28.97 -25.08
CA GLU A 401 -11.53 -29.70 -26.02
C GLU A 401 -11.74 -31.15 -25.61
N TYR A 402 -10.67 -31.83 -25.19
CA TYR A 402 -10.74 -33.21 -24.72
C TYR A 402 -11.62 -33.34 -23.46
N ARG A 403 -11.44 -32.45 -22.47
CA ARG A 403 -12.30 -32.43 -21.28
C ARG A 403 -13.77 -32.17 -21.62
N ASN A 404 -14.05 -31.25 -22.56
CA ASN A 404 -15.42 -30.93 -22.96
C ASN A 404 -16.12 -32.13 -23.61
N LYS A 405 -15.43 -32.87 -24.49
CA LYS A 405 -15.98 -34.11 -25.09
C LYS A 405 -16.39 -35.16 -24.04
N ILE A 406 -15.61 -35.29 -22.96
CA ILE A 406 -15.96 -36.19 -21.85
C ILE A 406 -17.15 -35.64 -21.07
N LEU A 407 -17.18 -34.33 -20.83
CA LEU A 407 -18.29 -33.68 -20.14
C LEU A 407 -19.61 -33.81 -20.91
N ASP A 408 -19.59 -33.67 -22.23
CA ASP A 408 -20.77 -33.82 -23.09
C ASP A 408 -21.41 -35.21 -22.90
N ASP A 409 -20.61 -36.28 -23.03
CA ASP A 409 -21.05 -37.66 -22.78
C ASP A 409 -21.55 -37.85 -21.33
N LEU A 410 -20.85 -37.29 -20.33
CA LEU A 410 -21.29 -37.37 -18.93
C LEU A 410 -22.61 -36.66 -18.67
N PHE A 411 -22.83 -35.49 -19.28
CA PHE A 411 -24.09 -34.77 -19.18
C PHE A 411 -25.24 -35.51 -19.88
N GLU A 412 -24.97 -36.16 -21.01
CA GLU A 412 -25.94 -36.99 -21.72
C GLU A 412 -26.42 -38.17 -20.84
N VAL A 413 -25.50 -38.94 -20.26
CA VAL A 413 -25.87 -40.05 -19.34
C VAL A 413 -26.55 -39.52 -18.09
N LYS A 414 -26.06 -38.40 -17.53
CA LYS A 414 -26.68 -37.79 -16.36
C LYS A 414 -28.12 -37.39 -16.64
N ALA A 415 -28.41 -36.80 -17.80
CA ALA A 415 -29.76 -36.44 -18.21
C ALA A 415 -30.65 -37.69 -18.33
N PHE A 416 -30.15 -38.75 -18.97
CA PHE A 416 -30.87 -40.02 -19.07
C PHE A 416 -31.18 -40.62 -17.70
N LEU A 417 -30.19 -40.75 -16.82
CA LEU A 417 -30.39 -41.33 -15.49
C LEU A 417 -31.29 -40.48 -14.61
N ASN A 418 -31.21 -39.14 -14.70
CA ASN A 418 -32.11 -38.25 -13.97
C ASN A 418 -33.55 -38.43 -14.45
N GLN A 419 -33.77 -38.50 -15.76
CA GLN A 419 -35.08 -38.76 -16.34
C GLN A 419 -35.63 -40.11 -15.83
N ARG A 420 -34.80 -41.16 -15.81
CA ARG A 420 -35.18 -42.48 -15.30
C ARG A 420 -35.47 -42.48 -13.80
N LEU A 421 -34.68 -41.77 -13.01
CA LEU A 421 -34.92 -41.64 -11.58
C LEU A 421 -36.25 -40.94 -11.30
N LEU A 422 -36.55 -39.85 -12.03
CA LEU A 422 -37.82 -39.12 -11.89
C LEU A 422 -39.02 -40.01 -12.26
N GLU A 423 -38.94 -40.76 -13.35
CA GLU A 423 -39.98 -41.71 -13.75
C GLU A 423 -40.23 -42.80 -12.70
N LEU A 424 -39.18 -43.25 -12.00
CA LEU A 424 -39.27 -44.29 -10.97
C LEU A 424 -39.74 -43.78 -9.61
N THR A 425 -39.60 -42.48 -9.34
CA THR A 425 -39.88 -41.86 -8.02
C THR A 425 -41.11 -40.97 -8.02
N ASN A 426 -41.71 -40.69 -9.18
CA ASN A 426 -42.89 -39.83 -9.27
C ASN A 426 -44.12 -40.47 -8.60
N GLY A 427 -44.58 -39.82 -7.51
CA GLY A 427 -45.71 -40.25 -6.69
C GLY A 427 -47.06 -40.26 -7.42
N GLU A 428 -47.22 -39.43 -8.44
CA GLU A 428 -48.50 -39.28 -9.18
C GLU A 428 -48.76 -40.43 -10.15
N THR A 429 -47.69 -41.08 -10.64
CA THR A 429 -47.75 -42.17 -11.61
C THR A 429 -47.64 -43.57 -10.99
N LEU A 430 -47.51 -43.69 -9.67
CA LEU A 430 -47.27 -44.97 -8.95
C LEU A 430 -48.27 -46.08 -9.33
N SER A 431 -49.54 -45.72 -9.53
CA SER A 431 -50.61 -46.67 -9.88
C SER A 431 -50.46 -47.24 -11.29
N LEU A 432 -49.95 -46.44 -12.24
CA LEU A 432 -49.67 -46.86 -13.62
C LEU A 432 -48.27 -47.44 -13.77
N GLN A 433 -47.34 -47.06 -12.89
CA GLN A 433 -45.93 -47.48 -12.93
C GLN A 433 -45.79 -49.00 -12.82
N HIS A 434 -46.54 -49.66 -11.92
CA HIS A 434 -46.50 -51.13 -11.82
C HIS A 434 -46.99 -51.83 -13.10
N GLN A 435 -47.98 -51.24 -13.80
CA GLN A 435 -48.52 -51.81 -15.03
C GLN A 435 -47.63 -51.52 -16.24
N VAL A 436 -47.07 -50.31 -16.33
CA VAL A 436 -46.12 -49.91 -17.37
C VAL A 436 -44.81 -50.68 -17.22
N GLN A 437 -44.29 -50.82 -16.00
CA GLN A 437 -43.07 -51.57 -15.73
C GLN A 437 -43.21 -53.05 -16.09
N ALA A 438 -44.38 -53.66 -15.87
CA ALA A 438 -44.64 -55.06 -16.22
C ALA A 438 -44.65 -55.33 -17.74
N VAL A 439 -44.98 -54.32 -18.56
CA VAL A 439 -45.02 -54.40 -20.03
C VAL A 439 -43.77 -53.79 -20.67
N ALA A 440 -42.98 -53.05 -19.91
CA ALA A 440 -41.76 -52.40 -20.38
C ALA A 440 -40.68 -53.42 -20.78
N PRO A 441 -39.84 -53.12 -21.78
CA PRO A 441 -38.68 -53.92 -22.13
C PRO A 441 -37.77 -54.20 -20.91
N PHE A 442 -37.13 -55.37 -20.89
CA PHE A 442 -36.27 -55.83 -19.79
C PHE A 442 -35.21 -54.79 -19.38
N VAL A 443 -34.71 -54.03 -20.35
CA VAL A 443 -33.73 -52.95 -20.15
C VAL A 443 -34.21 -51.91 -19.15
N LEU A 444 -35.50 -51.55 -19.16
CA LEU A 444 -36.09 -50.58 -18.23
C LEU A 444 -36.36 -51.16 -16.83
N GLN A 445 -36.29 -52.49 -16.68
CA GLN A 445 -36.48 -53.20 -15.41
C GLN A 445 -35.16 -53.58 -14.73
N GLN A 446 -34.04 -53.39 -15.41
CA GLN A 446 -32.74 -53.93 -15.01
C GLN A 446 -32.17 -53.29 -13.73
N TYR A 447 -32.53 -52.03 -13.43
CA TYR A 447 -31.95 -51.24 -12.34
C TYR A 447 -33.03 -50.67 -11.40
N ALA A 448 -32.79 -50.79 -10.10
CA ALA A 448 -33.63 -50.18 -9.06
C ALA A 448 -33.27 -48.70 -8.82
N SER A 449 -34.19 -47.93 -8.25
CA SER A 449 -34.01 -46.50 -7.92
C SER A 449 -32.69 -46.21 -7.21
N ASP A 450 -32.34 -47.00 -6.18
CA ASP A 450 -31.11 -46.81 -5.39
C ASP A 450 -29.84 -46.99 -6.23
N SER A 451 -29.86 -47.93 -7.19
CA SER A 451 -28.72 -48.16 -8.09
C SER A 451 -28.54 -47.03 -9.10
N ILE A 452 -29.66 -46.45 -9.59
CA ILE A 452 -29.63 -45.28 -10.48
C ILE A 452 -29.15 -44.05 -9.73
N GLN A 453 -29.54 -43.89 -8.47
CA GLN A 453 -29.05 -42.82 -7.62
C GLN A 453 -27.54 -42.93 -7.35
N ALA A 454 -27.02 -44.14 -7.13
CA ALA A 454 -25.58 -44.37 -7.01
C ALA A 454 -24.83 -44.02 -8.30
N MET A 455 -25.35 -44.44 -9.47
CA MET A 455 -24.79 -44.06 -10.78
C MET A 455 -24.78 -42.55 -11.01
N LEU A 456 -25.86 -41.86 -10.64
CA LEU A 456 -25.96 -40.40 -10.72
C LEU A 456 -24.99 -39.67 -9.79
N SER A 457 -24.76 -40.21 -8.60
CA SER A 457 -23.80 -39.67 -7.63
C SER A 457 -22.39 -39.69 -8.21
N ASP A 458 -21.96 -40.83 -8.75
CA ASP A 458 -20.60 -41.00 -9.28
C ASP A 458 -20.38 -40.20 -10.57
N ILE A 459 -21.38 -40.12 -11.46
CA ILE A 459 -21.32 -39.26 -12.65
C ILE A 459 -21.27 -37.78 -12.26
N SER A 460 -22.06 -37.37 -11.26
CA SER A 460 -22.02 -35.99 -10.76
C SER A 460 -20.67 -35.67 -10.09
N LEU A 461 -20.08 -36.63 -9.39
CA LEU A 461 -18.74 -36.51 -8.83
C LEU A 461 -17.70 -36.34 -9.95
N ALA A 462 -17.74 -37.16 -11.01
CA ALA A 462 -16.85 -37.03 -12.15
C ALA A 462 -16.95 -35.65 -12.83
N ILE A 463 -18.17 -35.15 -13.05
CA ILE A 463 -18.41 -33.80 -13.58
C ILE A 463 -17.80 -32.74 -12.64
N SER A 464 -18.01 -32.87 -11.32
CA SER A 464 -17.47 -31.91 -10.34
C SER A 464 -15.94 -31.87 -10.31
N LEU A 465 -15.28 -33.02 -10.50
CA LEU A 465 -13.82 -33.11 -10.56
C LEU A 465 -13.26 -32.49 -11.85
N LEU A 466 -13.92 -32.73 -12.99
CA LEU A 466 -13.54 -32.18 -14.30
C LEU A 466 -13.80 -30.67 -14.44
N THR A 467 -14.78 -30.14 -13.71
CA THR A 467 -15.18 -28.72 -13.76
C THR A 467 -14.65 -27.88 -12.59
N ASN A 468 -13.85 -28.47 -11.69
CA ASN A 468 -13.34 -27.77 -10.53
C ASN A 468 -12.48 -26.55 -10.92
N ARG A 469 -12.83 -25.38 -10.37
CA ARG A 469 -12.13 -24.11 -10.65
C ARG A 469 -10.63 -24.20 -10.36
N LYS A 470 -10.23 -24.81 -9.24
CA LYS A 470 -8.82 -24.95 -8.86
C LYS A 470 -8.06 -25.78 -9.89
N THR A 471 -8.61 -26.91 -10.33
CA THR A 471 -8.02 -27.75 -11.38
C THR A 471 -7.85 -26.98 -12.67
N ARG A 472 -8.87 -26.21 -13.09
CA ARG A 472 -8.79 -25.38 -14.30
C ARG A 472 -7.71 -24.30 -14.18
N ASP A 473 -7.64 -23.61 -13.05
CA ASP A 473 -6.66 -22.55 -12.83
C ASP A 473 -5.22 -23.12 -12.83
N LEU A 474 -5.00 -24.32 -12.26
CA LEU A 474 -3.71 -25.03 -12.34
C LEU A 474 -3.35 -25.46 -13.76
N ILE A 475 -4.34 -25.92 -14.55
CA ILE A 475 -4.13 -26.22 -15.98
C ILE A 475 -3.75 -24.94 -16.74
N MET A 476 -4.40 -23.82 -16.45
CA MET A 476 -4.10 -22.53 -17.07
C MET A 476 -2.70 -22.01 -16.69
N ILE A 477 -2.26 -22.24 -15.44
CA ILE A 477 -0.89 -21.93 -14.98
C ILE A 477 0.16 -22.63 -15.86
N LEU A 478 -0.10 -23.86 -16.29
CA LEU A 478 0.87 -24.65 -17.06
C LEU A 478 0.73 -24.51 -18.58
N ASN A 479 -0.41 -24.02 -19.07
CA ASN A 479 -0.68 -23.88 -20.49
C ASN A 479 -0.54 -22.43 -21.00
N SER A 480 -0.79 -21.42 -20.15
CA SER A 480 -0.81 -20.01 -20.55
C SER A 480 0.15 -19.15 -19.74
N LYS A 481 1.20 -18.65 -20.40
CA LYS A 481 2.14 -17.69 -19.80
C LYS A 481 1.43 -16.42 -19.31
N ARG A 482 0.49 -15.88 -20.10
CA ARG A 482 -0.25 -14.64 -19.74
C ARG A 482 -1.05 -14.79 -18.45
N PHE A 483 -1.65 -15.96 -18.22
CA PHE A 483 -2.39 -16.23 -16.99
C PHE A 483 -1.45 -16.29 -15.79
N LEU A 484 -0.33 -17.00 -15.92
CA LEU A 484 0.70 -17.07 -14.89
C LEU A 484 1.26 -15.68 -14.56
N ASP A 485 1.63 -14.90 -15.57
CA ASP A 485 2.18 -13.55 -15.40
C ASP A 485 1.17 -12.62 -14.70
N ARG A 486 -0.12 -12.69 -15.06
CA ARG A 486 -1.18 -11.93 -14.38
C ARG A 486 -1.33 -12.32 -12.91
N LEU A 487 -1.31 -13.62 -12.61
CA LEU A 487 -1.45 -14.12 -11.25
C LEU A 487 -0.24 -13.72 -10.38
N VAL A 488 0.97 -13.84 -10.93
CA VAL A 488 2.21 -13.37 -10.30
C VAL A 488 2.15 -11.87 -10.06
N SER A 489 1.79 -11.05 -11.07
CA SER A 489 1.63 -9.59 -10.92
C SER A 489 0.65 -9.23 -9.80
N THR A 490 -0.50 -9.91 -9.73
CA THR A 490 -1.52 -9.64 -8.70
C THR A 490 -0.99 -9.92 -7.29
N LEU A 491 -0.17 -10.96 -7.12
CA LEU A 491 0.45 -11.28 -5.84
C LEU A 491 1.63 -10.35 -5.52
N ASP A 492 2.44 -10.03 -6.53
CA ASP A 492 3.55 -9.09 -6.38
C ASP A 492 3.05 -7.69 -6.05
N GLU A 493 1.96 -7.20 -6.65
CA GLU A 493 1.34 -5.92 -6.29
C GLU A 493 0.93 -5.88 -4.80
N LYS A 494 0.34 -6.96 -4.29
CA LYS A 494 0.00 -7.09 -2.86
C LYS A 494 1.24 -7.04 -1.98
N LYS A 495 2.33 -7.69 -2.38
CA LYS A 495 3.63 -7.67 -1.68
C LYS A 495 4.30 -6.30 -1.74
N HIS A 496 4.33 -5.67 -2.91
CA HIS A 496 4.92 -4.34 -3.11
C HIS A 496 4.18 -3.26 -2.32
N HIS A 497 2.87 -3.41 -2.14
CA HIS A 497 2.11 -2.48 -1.29
C HIS A 497 2.63 -2.47 0.16
N GLU A 498 2.95 -3.63 0.72
CA GLU A 498 3.58 -3.72 2.05
C GLU A 498 4.97 -3.06 2.05
N VAL A 499 5.81 -3.37 1.05
CA VAL A 499 7.17 -2.81 0.92
C VAL A 499 7.11 -1.28 0.87
N LYS A 500 6.22 -0.70 0.07
CA LYS A 500 6.03 0.75 -0.04
C LYS A 500 5.62 1.39 1.29
N LEU A 501 4.75 0.74 2.06
CA LEU A 501 4.38 1.23 3.39
C LEU A 501 5.56 1.17 4.36
N ASN A 502 6.35 0.09 4.32
CA ASN A 502 7.56 -0.07 5.13
C ASN A 502 8.66 0.94 4.76
N GLU A 503 8.81 1.29 3.48
CA GLU A 503 9.68 2.37 3.03
C GLU A 503 9.20 3.73 3.55
N GLY A 504 7.89 4.00 3.47
CA GLY A 504 7.29 5.19 4.06
C GLY A 504 7.54 5.31 5.57
N LEU A 505 7.59 4.20 6.30
CA LEU A 505 7.97 4.21 7.73
C LEU A 505 9.42 4.63 7.95
N LYS A 506 10.36 4.27 7.05
CA LYS A 506 11.76 4.73 7.13
C LYS A 506 11.85 6.24 6.93
N ASP A 507 11.09 6.79 5.99
CA ASP A 507 11.03 8.25 5.75
C ASP A 507 10.38 9.01 6.90
N LEU A 508 9.40 8.42 7.60
CA LEU A 508 8.86 9.02 8.81
C LEU A 508 9.87 8.98 9.96
N TYR A 509 10.65 7.90 10.07
CA TYR A 509 11.70 7.80 11.08
C TYR A 509 12.78 8.88 10.92
N THR A 510 13.22 9.15 9.68
CA THR A 510 14.20 10.23 9.42
C THR A 510 13.62 11.60 9.78
N LYS A 511 12.38 11.90 9.37
CA LYS A 511 11.67 13.14 9.74
C LYS A 511 11.51 13.30 11.26
N ARG A 512 11.20 12.21 11.96
CA ARG A 512 11.09 12.22 13.43
C ARG A 512 12.44 12.56 14.07
N LEU A 513 13.53 11.97 13.58
CA LEU A 513 14.88 12.26 14.06
C LEU A 513 15.27 13.72 13.82
N GLU A 514 14.96 14.28 12.65
CA GLU A 514 15.19 15.70 12.34
C GLU A 514 14.43 16.63 13.29
N LEU A 515 13.14 16.36 13.55
CA LEU A 515 12.33 17.14 14.48
C LEU A 515 12.83 16.99 15.93
N GLN A 516 13.25 15.80 16.34
CA GLN A 516 13.83 15.57 17.66
C GLN A 516 15.16 16.31 17.83
N ASN A 517 15.99 16.36 16.79
CA ASN A 517 17.22 17.17 16.80
C ASN A 517 16.90 18.67 16.87
N SER A 518 15.90 19.14 16.10
CA SER A 518 15.44 20.52 16.16
C SER A 518 14.92 20.89 17.56
N LEU A 519 14.15 20.00 18.19
CA LEU A 519 13.66 20.16 19.55
C LEU A 519 14.81 20.21 20.56
N SER A 520 15.77 19.31 20.42
CA SER A 520 16.97 19.24 21.27
C SER A 520 17.85 20.49 21.16
N SER A 521 17.80 21.20 20.03
CA SER A 521 18.53 22.46 19.83
C SER A 521 17.78 23.71 20.32
N SER A 522 16.44 23.69 20.31
CA SER A 522 15.60 24.85 20.62
C SER A 522 15.13 24.88 22.07
N TRP A 523 14.88 23.71 22.68
CA TRP A 523 14.48 23.60 24.07
C TRP A 523 15.53 24.18 25.04
N PRO A 524 16.83 23.84 24.96
CA PRO A 524 17.83 24.42 25.85
C PRO A 524 17.99 25.92 25.69
N LYS A 525 17.80 26.44 24.46
CA LYS A 525 17.84 27.89 24.20
C LYS A 525 16.68 28.61 24.87
N GLN A 526 15.48 28.02 24.83
CA GLN A 526 14.31 28.55 25.53
C GLN A 526 14.57 28.58 27.05
N GLU A 527 15.09 27.48 27.61
CA GLU A 527 15.38 27.40 29.04
C GLU A 527 16.48 28.38 29.47
N ALA A 528 17.56 28.48 28.70
CA ALA A 528 18.62 29.45 28.94
C ALA A 528 18.11 30.90 28.90
N ALA A 529 17.23 31.24 27.96
CA ALA A 529 16.60 32.56 27.89
C ALA A 529 15.70 32.84 29.11
N LEU A 530 14.97 31.84 29.61
CA LEU A 530 14.16 31.95 30.83
C LEU A 530 15.04 32.17 32.08
N VAL A 531 16.10 31.37 32.24
CA VAL A 531 17.05 31.50 33.35
C VAL A 531 17.72 32.87 33.34
N LYS A 532 18.27 33.29 32.19
CA LYS A 532 18.89 34.61 32.03
C LYS A 532 17.92 35.75 32.35
N THR A 533 16.67 35.66 31.89
CA THR A 533 15.64 36.67 32.19
C THR A 533 15.31 36.72 33.69
N ARG A 534 15.30 35.58 34.38
CA ARG A 534 15.09 35.49 35.84
C ARG A 534 16.25 36.10 36.61
N GLU A 535 17.49 35.86 36.18
CA GLU A 535 18.70 36.45 36.76
C GLU A 535 18.74 37.96 36.57
N LEU A 536 18.45 38.46 35.37
CA LEU A 536 18.37 39.90 35.08
C LEU A 536 17.30 40.59 35.92
N LYS A 537 16.13 39.97 36.07
CA LYS A 537 15.06 40.47 36.94
C LYS A 537 15.55 40.61 38.38
N LYS A 538 16.13 39.54 38.94
CA LYS A 538 16.66 39.52 40.32
C LYS A 538 17.79 40.53 40.53
N LEU A 539 18.67 40.69 39.53
CA LEU A 539 19.75 41.69 39.55
C LEU A 539 19.19 43.11 39.63
N CYS A 540 18.21 43.44 38.80
CA CYS A 540 17.58 44.76 38.79
C CYS A 540 16.84 45.04 40.10
N GLU A 541 16.03 44.10 40.60
CA GLU A 541 15.27 44.25 41.86
C GLU A 541 16.21 44.44 43.06
N SER A 542 17.24 43.61 43.18
CA SER A 542 18.20 43.69 44.28
C SER A 542 19.05 44.96 44.24
N THR A 543 19.47 45.39 43.05
CA THR A 543 20.26 46.62 42.87
C THR A 543 19.41 47.85 43.20
N LEU A 544 18.19 47.91 42.68
CA LEU A 544 17.29 49.03 42.95
C LEU A 544 16.89 49.07 44.43
N SER A 545 16.60 47.92 45.04
CA SER A 545 16.29 47.85 46.48
C SER A 545 17.42 48.44 47.34
N LYS A 546 18.68 48.13 47.03
CA LYS A 546 19.84 48.74 47.69
C LYS A 546 19.93 50.27 47.48
N GLN A 547 19.54 50.76 46.30
CA GLN A 547 19.50 52.21 46.01
C GLN A 547 18.35 52.95 46.69
N PHE A 548 17.36 52.24 47.25
CA PHE A 548 16.23 52.79 48.00
C PHE A 548 16.25 52.31 49.46
N ASP A 549 17.43 52.27 50.08
CA ASP A 549 17.59 51.97 51.52
C ASP A 549 16.96 50.63 51.96
N GLY A 550 16.96 49.62 51.08
CA GLY A 550 16.41 48.29 51.35
C GLY A 550 14.90 48.16 51.09
N ARG A 551 14.26 49.19 50.53
CA ARG A 551 12.85 49.14 50.13
C ARG A 551 12.62 48.04 49.08
N PRO A 552 11.56 47.21 49.19
CA PRO A 552 11.30 46.17 48.21
C PRO A 552 10.95 46.78 46.84
N VAL A 553 11.57 46.27 45.78
CA VAL A 553 11.32 46.68 44.39
C VAL A 553 10.92 45.45 43.61
N ASN A 554 9.77 45.50 42.92
CA ASN A 554 9.29 44.41 42.09
C ASN A 554 9.18 44.86 40.64
N ILE A 555 9.67 44.02 39.74
CA ILE A 555 9.46 44.17 38.30
C ILE A 555 8.20 43.40 37.94
N ILE A 556 7.19 44.12 37.49
CA ILE A 556 5.84 43.62 37.23
C ILE A 556 5.48 43.64 35.74
N GLY A 557 4.43 42.89 35.39
CA GLY A 557 3.92 42.74 34.02
C GLY A 557 3.96 41.30 33.53
N GLU A 558 3.87 41.13 32.21
CA GLU A 558 3.83 39.81 31.54
C GLU A 558 5.07 38.96 31.77
N ILE A 559 6.21 39.58 32.12
CA ILE A 559 7.44 38.90 32.53
C ILE A 559 7.20 37.88 33.65
N ASN A 560 6.32 38.18 34.62
CA ASN A 560 6.04 37.27 35.72
C ASN A 560 5.20 36.07 35.27
N ALA A 561 4.24 36.27 34.36
CA ALA A 561 3.46 35.18 33.78
C ALA A 561 4.36 34.24 32.96
N LEU A 562 5.27 34.78 32.15
CA LEU A 562 6.23 34.00 31.37
C LEU A 562 7.21 33.22 32.26
N LEU A 563 7.82 33.86 33.25
CA LEU A 563 8.78 33.22 34.15
C LEU A 563 8.15 32.17 35.08
N ASN A 564 6.87 32.33 35.43
CA ASN A 564 6.12 31.35 36.22
C ASN A 564 5.62 30.18 35.35
N SER A 565 5.32 30.41 34.07
CA SER A 565 4.89 29.34 33.17
C SER A 565 5.98 28.28 32.91
N GLY A 566 7.25 28.64 33.09
CA GLY A 566 8.38 27.71 33.01
C GLY A 566 8.64 26.89 34.28
N LEU A 567 7.90 27.12 35.38
CA LEU A 567 8.03 26.35 36.63
C LEU A 567 7.05 25.16 36.72
N ASN A 568 6.16 24.99 35.73
CA ASN A 568 5.09 23.98 35.72
C ASN A 568 5.35 22.82 34.74
N VAL A 569 6.61 22.47 34.46
CA VAL A 569 6.97 21.27 33.69
C VAL A 569 7.79 20.34 34.56
#